data_AF-A0A6S6TUB1-F1
#
_entry.id   AF-A0A6S6TUB1-F1
#
_cell.length_a   1.000
_cell.length_b   1.000
_cell.length_c   1.000
_cell.angle_alpha   90.00
_cell.angle_beta   90.00
_cell.angle_gamma   90.00
#
_symmetry.space_group_name_H-M   'P 1'
#
loop_
_entity.id
_entity.type
_entity.pdbx_description
1 polymer ?
#
loop_
_entity_poly.entity_id
_entity_poly.type
_entity_poly.pdbx_seq_one_letter_code
_entity_poly.pdbx_strand_id
1 'polypeptide(L)'
;MLFLVIVIVKFIIIYLIVKLKNNRKDTVKTALSLIQVGEFSLVILELARVNSLIAPPYGQIMIVTIVFSMMLTPLILKNLSPLTDFIVKKDSDEVEHKLLTAPIENHVVVLGYGEFGQNVVSKLKADGEFYIIVENNIEQYHLAKENHESVIFGNAENKIILKKAYIIKAKKVIVAIDNPKKLYQLIQEIQKVVHHNKIVIKVHAIREKKALIELGISNIIVENEESSRAMLEYV
;
A
#
# COMPACT_ATOMS: atom_id res chain seq x y z
N MET A 1 27.67 -21.54 15.59
CA MET A 1 26.68 -22.27 14.76
C MET A 1 25.27 -22.22 15.32
N LEU A 2 25.06 -22.52 16.61
CA LEU A 2 23.70 -22.58 17.22
C LEU A 2 22.84 -21.34 16.95
N PHE A 3 23.40 -20.14 17.15
CA PHE A 3 22.73 -18.87 16.83
C PHE A 3 22.17 -18.81 15.41
N LEU A 4 23.01 -19.10 14.41
CA LEU A 4 22.63 -19.02 12.99
C LEU A 4 21.50 -20.02 12.67
N VAL A 5 21.57 -21.23 13.23
CA VAL A 5 20.54 -22.26 13.05
C VAL A 5 19.20 -21.78 13.61
N ILE A 6 19.17 -21.24 14.83
CA ILE A 6 17.93 -20.75 15.45
C ILE A 6 17.31 -19.62 14.61
N VAL A 7 18.14 -18.66 14.18
CA VAL A 7 17.72 -17.51 13.38
C VAL A 7 17.14 -17.96 12.03
N ILE A 8 17.83 -18.86 11.31
CA ILE A 8 17.39 -19.37 10.01
C ILE A 8 16.09 -20.17 10.15
N VAL A 9 16.03 -21.11 11.10
CA VAL A 9 14.85 -21.96 11.32
C VAL A 9 13.64 -21.10 11.67
N LYS A 10 13.80 -20.15 12.61
CA LYS A 10 12.71 -19.24 13.01
C LYS A 10 12.25 -18.36 11.84
N PHE A 11 13.19 -17.84 11.06
CA PHE A 11 12.88 -17.07 9.86
C PHE A 11 12.04 -17.89 8.86
N ILE A 12 12.46 -19.12 8.56
CA ILE A 12 11.75 -20.00 7.61
C ILE A 12 10.34 -20.30 8.11
N ILE A 13 10.18 -20.64 9.39
CA ILE A 13 8.86 -20.95 9.97
C ILE A 13 7.93 -19.73 9.84
N ILE A 14 8.38 -18.55 10.25
CA ILE A 14 7.56 -17.34 10.21
C ILE A 14 7.27 -16.94 8.77
N TYR A 15 8.26 -17.03 7.88
CA TYR A 15 8.10 -16.75 6.47
C TYR A 15 7.04 -17.65 5.82
N LEU A 16 7.09 -18.96 6.08
CA LEU A 16 6.11 -19.92 5.54
C LEU A 16 4.68 -19.64 6.04
N ILE A 17 4.53 -19.29 7.32
CA ILE A 17 3.22 -18.97 7.91
C ILE A 17 2.64 -17.70 7.28
N VAL A 18 3.45 -16.64 7.17
CA VAL A 18 2.97 -15.32 6.73
C VAL A 18 2.79 -15.25 5.19
N LYS A 19 3.56 -16.04 4.43
CA LYS A 19 3.50 -16.08 2.96
C LYS A 19 2.11 -16.40 2.40
N LEU A 20 1.26 -17.09 3.17
CA LEU A 20 -0.08 -17.48 2.72
C LEU A 20 -1.06 -16.30 2.61
N LYS A 21 -0.83 -15.19 3.32
CA LYS A 21 -1.78 -14.07 3.39
C LYS A 21 -1.21 -12.70 3.00
N ASN A 22 0.11 -12.58 2.85
CA ASN A 22 0.77 -11.29 2.71
C ASN A 22 1.74 -11.28 1.51
N ASN A 23 2.00 -10.07 1.01
CA ASN A 23 2.99 -9.83 -0.04
C ASN A 23 4.40 -10.26 0.40
N ARG A 24 5.28 -10.59 -0.55
CA ARG A 24 6.66 -11.05 -0.27
C ARG A 24 7.44 -10.08 0.62
N LYS A 25 7.29 -8.75 0.40
CA LYS A 25 7.96 -7.73 1.22
C LYS A 25 7.47 -7.71 2.66
N ASP A 26 6.16 -7.75 2.87
CA ASP A 26 5.57 -7.73 4.22
C ASP A 26 5.87 -9.04 4.97
N THR A 27 5.88 -10.16 4.25
CA THR A 27 6.30 -11.47 4.76
C THR A 27 7.73 -11.44 5.29
N VAL A 28 8.68 -10.92 4.50
CA VAL A 28 10.09 -10.82 4.92
C VAL A 28 10.27 -9.82 6.07
N LYS A 29 9.60 -8.67 6.04
CA LYS A 29 9.63 -7.70 7.14
C LYS A 29 9.14 -8.31 8.44
N THR A 30 8.05 -9.07 8.38
CA THR A 30 7.46 -9.73 9.56
C THR A 30 8.39 -10.83 10.09
N ALA A 31 8.96 -11.65 9.21
CA ALA A 31 9.92 -12.69 9.58
C ALA A 31 11.20 -12.11 10.21
N LEU A 32 11.75 -11.01 9.67
CA LEU A 32 12.89 -10.31 10.26
C LEU A 32 12.55 -9.64 11.59
N SER A 33 11.35 -9.07 11.72
CA SER A 33 10.95 -8.38 12.96
C SER A 33 10.79 -9.32 14.15
N LEU A 34 10.40 -10.56 13.88
CA LEU A 34 10.12 -11.58 14.89
C LEU A 34 11.27 -12.57 15.07
N ILE A 35 12.45 -12.32 14.49
CA ILE A 35 13.57 -13.27 14.48
C ILE A 35 14.30 -13.40 15.82
N GLN A 36 14.14 -12.40 16.71
CA GLN A 36 14.80 -12.32 18.02
C GLN A 36 14.45 -13.51 18.92
N VAL A 37 15.42 -14.01 19.69
CA VAL A 37 15.15 -14.92 20.81
C VAL A 37 14.54 -14.13 21.98
N GLY A 38 13.37 -14.56 22.46
CA GLY A 38 12.62 -13.83 23.48
C GLY A 38 13.33 -13.82 24.85
N GLU A 39 13.13 -12.75 25.62
CA GLU A 39 13.76 -12.57 26.95
C GLU A 39 13.38 -13.67 27.94
N PHE A 40 12.17 -14.22 27.77
CA PHE A 40 11.66 -15.34 28.55
C PHE A 40 12.54 -16.60 28.42
N SER A 41 13.32 -16.73 27.34
CA SER A 41 14.28 -17.83 27.20
C SER A 41 15.41 -17.79 28.24
N LEU A 42 15.78 -16.61 28.77
CA LEU A 42 16.76 -16.51 29.85
C LEU A 42 16.19 -17.04 31.18
N VAL A 43 14.90 -16.80 31.44
CA VAL A 43 14.22 -17.31 32.64
C VAL A 43 14.16 -18.83 32.61
N ILE A 44 13.78 -19.42 31.47
CA ILE A 44 13.74 -20.88 31.29
C ILE A 44 15.15 -21.48 31.45
N LEU A 45 16.16 -20.82 30.87
CA LEU A 45 17.54 -21.27 30.95
C LEU A 45 18.07 -21.26 32.39
N GLU A 46 17.73 -20.23 33.15
CA GLU A 46 18.10 -20.13 34.57
C GLU A 46 17.43 -21.23 35.39
N LEU A 47 16.13 -21.46 35.20
CA LEU A 47 15.41 -22.56 35.85
C LEU A 47 16.03 -23.92 35.53
N ALA A 48 16.39 -24.15 34.27
CA ALA A 48 17.02 -25.39 33.86
C ALA A 48 18.42 -25.58 34.46
N ARG A 49 19.18 -24.49 34.64
CA ARG A 49 20.49 -24.51 35.30
C ARG A 49 20.38 -24.83 36.79
N VAL A 50 19.45 -24.17 37.50
CA VAL A 50 19.20 -24.40 38.94
C VAL A 50 18.77 -25.84 39.21
N ASN A 51 17.97 -26.43 38.31
CA ASN A 51 17.55 -27.83 38.41
C ASN A 51 18.56 -28.83 37.84
N SER A 52 19.78 -28.40 37.50
CA SER A 52 20.84 -29.25 36.94
C SER A 52 20.43 -30.03 35.68
N LEU A 53 19.45 -29.52 34.91
CA LEU A 53 18.97 -30.13 33.67
C LEU A 53 19.91 -29.88 32.48
N ILE A 54 20.88 -28.98 32.63
CA ILE A 54 21.81 -28.56 31.59
C ILE A 54 23.23 -28.62 32.14
N ALA A 55 24.13 -29.31 31.44
CA ALA A 55 25.54 -29.30 31.82
C ALA A 55 26.17 -27.90 31.62
N PRO A 56 27.09 -27.47 32.51
CA PRO A 56 27.66 -26.12 32.51
C PRO A 56 28.11 -25.55 31.14
N PRO A 57 28.80 -26.31 30.26
CA PRO A 57 29.25 -25.76 28.99
C PRO A 57 28.10 -25.37 28.04
N TYR A 58 26.97 -26.07 28.09
CA TYR A 58 25.82 -25.79 27.22
C TYR A 58 25.04 -24.55 27.68
N GLY A 59 24.91 -24.35 28.99
CA GLY A 59 24.24 -23.17 29.54
C GLY A 59 24.91 -21.88 29.10
N GLN A 60 26.25 -21.83 29.16
CA GLN A 60 27.01 -20.64 28.74
C GLN A 60 26.86 -20.36 27.23
N ILE A 61 26.88 -21.40 26.38
CA ILE A 61 26.67 -21.26 24.93
C ILE A 61 25.27 -20.71 24.63
N MET A 62 24.25 -21.16 25.37
CA MET A 62 22.87 -20.68 25.22
C MET A 62 22.73 -19.21 25.64
N ILE A 63 23.31 -18.80 26.77
CA ILE A 63 23.29 -17.39 27.21
C ILE A 63 23.92 -16.49 26.15
N VAL A 64 25.12 -16.85 25.66
CA VAL A 64 25.81 -16.08 24.62
C VAL A 64 24.96 -15.99 23.35
N THR A 65 24.30 -17.07 22.95
CA THR A 65 23.41 -17.09 21.79
C THR A 65 22.21 -16.16 21.95
N ILE A 66 21.57 -16.17 23.12
CA ILE A 66 20.42 -15.31 23.41
C ILE A 66 20.83 -13.84 23.42
N VAL A 67 21.87 -13.49 24.17
CA VAL A 67 22.37 -12.09 24.27
C VAL A 67 22.80 -11.57 22.90
N PHE A 68 23.53 -12.38 22.12
CA PHE A 68 23.95 -11.99 20.78
C PHE A 68 22.75 -11.77 19.84
N SER A 69 21.70 -12.59 19.93
CA SER A 69 20.45 -12.39 19.20
C SER A 69 19.77 -11.06 19.56
N MET A 70 19.69 -10.73 20.85
CA MET A 70 19.09 -9.47 21.32
C MET A 70 19.90 -8.25 20.89
N MET A 71 21.24 -8.37 20.83
CA MET A 71 22.12 -7.30 20.38
C MET A 71 22.04 -7.06 18.87
N LEU A 72 21.87 -8.13 18.08
CA LEU A 72 21.80 -8.04 16.62
C LEU A 72 20.42 -7.60 16.11
N THR A 73 19.35 -7.97 16.81
CA THR A 73 17.96 -7.64 16.42
C THR A 73 17.72 -6.14 16.19
N PRO A 74 18.10 -5.20 17.08
CA PRO A 74 17.86 -3.77 16.85
C PRO A 74 18.61 -3.25 15.61
N LEU A 75 19.75 -3.85 15.25
CA LEU A 75 20.47 -3.51 14.02
C LEU A 75 19.74 -4.01 12.77
N ILE A 76 19.12 -5.20 12.85
CA ILE A 76 18.27 -5.75 11.79
C ILE A 76 17.00 -4.89 11.62
N LEU A 77 16.35 -4.53 12.71
CA LEU A 77 15.15 -3.69 12.72
C LEU A 77 15.42 -2.27 12.19
N LYS A 78 16.55 -1.66 12.57
CA LYS A 78 16.95 -0.35 12.06
C LYS A 78 17.18 -0.35 10.54
N ASN A 79 17.69 -1.47 10.01
CA ASN A 79 17.98 -1.63 8.58
C ASN A 79 16.94 -2.52 7.87
N LEU A 80 15.72 -2.61 8.40
CA LEU A 80 14.71 -3.55 7.90
C LEU A 80 14.37 -3.32 6.42
N SER A 81 14.21 -2.07 6.01
CA SER A 81 13.88 -1.70 4.63
C SER A 81 14.98 -2.09 3.63
N PRO A 82 16.25 -1.66 3.77
CA PRO A 82 17.31 -2.05 2.85
C PRO A 82 17.60 -3.55 2.85
N LEU A 83 17.49 -4.24 4.00
CA LEU A 83 17.64 -5.71 4.04
C LEU A 83 16.49 -6.41 3.30
N THR A 84 15.25 -5.93 3.45
CA THR A 84 14.10 -6.49 2.74
C THR A 84 14.25 -6.29 1.24
N ASP A 85 14.70 -5.12 0.79
CA ASP A 85 14.91 -4.83 -0.64
C ASP A 85 16.11 -5.60 -1.23
N PHE A 86 17.08 -5.99 -0.41
CA PHE A 86 18.18 -6.88 -0.81
C PHE A 86 17.72 -8.35 -0.95
N ILE A 87 16.90 -8.83 -0.02
CA ILE A 87 16.39 -10.22 0.01
C ILE A 87 15.27 -10.43 -1.02
N VAL A 88 14.37 -9.45 -1.13
CA VAL A 88 13.30 -9.44 -2.11
C VAL A 88 13.78 -8.57 -3.26
N LYS A 89 14.44 -9.20 -4.25
CA LYS A 89 14.66 -8.58 -5.56
C LYS A 89 13.33 -7.97 -6.01
N LYS A 90 13.41 -6.75 -6.53
CA LYS A 90 12.30 -5.81 -6.78
C LYS A 90 11.22 -6.39 -7.73
N ASP A 91 10.44 -7.37 -7.26
CA ASP A 91 9.27 -7.92 -7.95
C ASP A 91 8.08 -6.95 -7.91
N SER A 92 8.28 -5.74 -7.38
CA SER A 92 7.30 -4.64 -7.46
C SER A 92 7.34 -3.89 -8.79
N ASP A 93 8.20 -4.27 -9.73
CA ASP A 93 8.47 -3.48 -10.93
C ASP A 93 8.03 -4.15 -12.25
N GLU A 94 7.63 -5.43 -12.27
CA GLU A 94 7.28 -6.09 -13.54
C GLU A 94 5.97 -5.60 -14.16
N VAL A 95 5.10 -4.94 -13.39
CA VAL A 95 3.93 -4.21 -13.94
C VAL A 95 4.18 -2.69 -14.03
N GLU A 96 5.28 -2.17 -13.45
CA GLU A 96 5.65 -0.75 -13.54
C GLU A 96 6.38 -0.45 -14.87
N HIS A 97 6.91 -1.46 -15.58
CA HIS A 97 7.83 -1.25 -16.70
C HIS A 97 7.34 -1.55 -18.13
N LYS A 98 6.14 -2.08 -18.35
CA LYS A 98 5.67 -2.34 -19.74
C LYS A 98 4.87 -1.21 -20.41
N LEU A 99 4.56 -0.11 -19.70
CA LEU A 99 3.81 1.02 -20.27
C LEU A 99 4.44 2.41 -20.07
N LEU A 100 5.58 2.54 -19.38
CA LEU A 100 6.08 3.85 -18.88
C LEU A 100 7.52 4.19 -19.30
N THR A 101 7.94 3.85 -20.51
CA THR A 101 9.27 4.25 -21.05
C THR A 101 9.29 5.65 -21.67
N ALA A 102 8.14 6.29 -21.84
CA ALA A 102 8.02 7.67 -22.31
C ALA A 102 7.23 8.52 -21.30
N PRO A 103 7.49 9.84 -21.21
CA PRO A 103 6.63 10.73 -20.43
C PRO A 103 5.20 10.63 -20.96
N ILE A 104 4.30 10.03 -20.18
CA ILE A 104 2.89 9.95 -20.54
C ILE A 104 2.29 11.35 -20.43
N GLU A 105 1.64 11.78 -21.51
CA GLU A 105 0.86 13.00 -21.59
C GLU A 105 -0.54 12.66 -22.10
N ASN A 106 -1.50 13.55 -21.85
CA ASN A 106 -2.87 13.43 -22.36
C ASN A 106 -3.66 12.18 -21.87
N HIS A 107 -3.35 11.67 -20.68
CA HIS A 107 -4.06 10.57 -20.04
C HIS A 107 -5.03 11.05 -18.95
N VAL A 108 -5.92 10.16 -18.51
CA VAL A 108 -6.81 10.37 -17.36
C VAL A 108 -6.21 9.73 -16.10
N VAL A 109 -6.17 10.46 -14.99
CA VAL A 109 -5.80 9.89 -13.69
C VAL A 109 -7.08 9.61 -12.91
N VAL A 110 -7.29 8.36 -12.50
CA VAL A 110 -8.43 7.94 -11.67
C VAL A 110 -7.93 7.69 -10.25
N LEU A 111 -8.45 8.43 -9.29
CA LEU A 111 -8.09 8.31 -7.87
C LEU A 111 -9.18 7.50 -7.17
N GLY A 112 -8.88 6.24 -6.88
CA GLY A 112 -9.82 5.25 -6.36
C GLY A 112 -10.30 4.27 -7.43
N TYR A 113 -10.31 2.99 -7.06
CA TYR A 113 -10.73 1.82 -7.84
C TYR A 113 -11.80 1.01 -7.07
N GLY A 114 -12.65 1.70 -6.31
CA GLY A 114 -13.90 1.12 -5.81
C GLY A 114 -14.91 0.92 -6.95
N GLU A 115 -16.16 0.58 -6.61
CA GLU A 115 -17.21 0.29 -7.59
C GLU A 115 -17.38 1.39 -8.66
N PHE A 116 -17.47 2.66 -8.23
CA PHE A 116 -17.55 3.78 -9.17
C PHE A 116 -16.28 3.94 -10.03
N GLY A 117 -15.09 3.79 -9.41
CA GLY A 117 -13.81 3.88 -10.13
C GLY A 117 -13.65 2.78 -11.17
N GLN A 118 -14.11 1.57 -10.87
CA GLN A 118 -14.13 0.44 -11.80
C GLN A 118 -15.04 0.71 -13.00
N ASN A 119 -16.24 1.26 -12.76
CA ASN A 119 -17.16 1.63 -13.84
C ASN A 119 -16.56 2.72 -14.75
N VAL A 120 -15.94 3.74 -14.17
CA VAL A 120 -15.24 4.79 -14.92
C VAL A 120 -14.11 4.21 -15.76
N VAL A 121 -13.26 3.37 -15.16
CA VAL A 121 -12.13 2.72 -15.85
C VAL A 121 -12.62 1.84 -17.00
N SER A 122 -13.67 1.03 -16.76
CA SER A 122 -14.27 0.17 -17.79
C SER A 122 -14.72 0.99 -19.01
N LYS A 123 -15.35 2.14 -18.77
CA LYS A 123 -15.78 3.03 -19.86
C LYS A 123 -14.60 3.71 -20.58
N LEU A 124 -13.61 4.20 -19.84
CA LEU A 124 -12.38 4.77 -20.42
C LEU A 124 -11.65 3.74 -21.30
N LYS A 125 -11.58 2.49 -20.84
CA LYS A 125 -10.99 1.36 -21.57
C LYS A 125 -11.76 1.05 -22.85
N ALA A 126 -13.09 1.02 -22.79
CA ALA A 126 -13.94 0.81 -23.97
C ALA A 126 -13.78 1.93 -25.01
N ASP A 127 -13.56 3.16 -24.54
CA ASP A 127 -13.36 4.33 -25.40
C ASP A 127 -11.90 4.48 -25.89
N GLY A 128 -10.99 3.58 -25.46
CA GLY A 128 -9.58 3.59 -25.86
C GLY A 128 -8.74 4.72 -25.27
N GLU A 129 -9.25 5.39 -24.22
CA GLU A 129 -8.54 6.47 -23.54
C GLU A 129 -7.44 5.89 -22.64
N PHE A 130 -6.26 6.51 -22.64
CA PHE A 130 -5.19 6.13 -21.73
C PHE A 130 -5.50 6.60 -20.31
N TYR A 131 -5.33 5.73 -19.32
CA TYR A 131 -5.54 6.07 -17.92
C TYR A 131 -4.50 5.45 -16.97
N ILE A 132 -4.38 6.06 -15.80
CA ILE A 132 -3.61 5.56 -14.66
C ILE A 132 -4.49 5.62 -13.41
N ILE A 133 -4.54 4.53 -12.67
CA ILE A 133 -5.31 4.41 -11.44
C ILE A 133 -4.36 4.56 -10.24
N VAL A 134 -4.80 5.29 -9.22
CA VAL A 134 -4.13 5.32 -7.91
C VAL A 134 -5.09 4.75 -6.88
N GLU A 135 -4.68 3.67 -6.22
CA GLU A 135 -5.49 2.95 -5.22
C GLU A 135 -4.67 2.66 -3.96
N ASN A 136 -5.26 2.90 -2.78
CA ASN A 136 -4.64 2.67 -1.48
C ASN A 136 -5.17 1.43 -0.73
N ASN A 137 -6.34 0.91 -1.13
CA ASN A 137 -6.89 -0.34 -0.66
C ASN A 137 -6.20 -1.50 -1.39
N ILE A 138 -5.63 -2.42 -0.61
CA ILE A 138 -4.84 -3.51 -1.15
C ILE A 138 -5.67 -4.51 -1.95
N GLU A 139 -6.92 -4.78 -1.54
CA GLU A 139 -7.82 -5.72 -2.23
C GLU A 139 -8.20 -5.16 -3.60
N GLN A 140 -8.58 -3.87 -3.67
CA GLN A 140 -8.92 -3.20 -4.92
C GLN A 140 -7.70 -3.05 -5.85
N TYR A 141 -6.52 -2.83 -5.28
CA TYR A 141 -5.28 -2.82 -6.05
C TYR A 141 -4.99 -4.19 -6.70
N HIS A 142 -5.15 -5.28 -5.96
CA HIS A 142 -4.97 -6.63 -6.50
C HIS A 142 -6.02 -6.93 -7.58
N LEU A 143 -7.29 -6.57 -7.36
CA LEU A 143 -8.34 -6.69 -8.36
C LEU A 143 -7.99 -5.93 -9.65
N ALA A 144 -7.52 -4.68 -9.54
CA ALA A 144 -7.06 -3.90 -10.68
C ALA A 144 -5.90 -4.59 -11.43
N LYS A 145 -4.96 -5.22 -10.70
CA LYS A 145 -3.86 -5.99 -11.32
C LYS A 145 -4.35 -7.24 -12.03
N GLU A 146 -5.29 -7.97 -11.44
CA GLU A 146 -5.93 -9.14 -12.05
C GLU A 146 -6.67 -8.77 -13.35
N ASN A 147 -7.30 -7.60 -13.37
CA ASN A 147 -7.96 -7.02 -14.55
C ASN A 147 -6.98 -6.41 -15.58
N HIS A 148 -5.67 -6.57 -15.36
CA HIS A 148 -4.60 -6.02 -16.19
C HIS A 148 -4.64 -4.49 -16.35
N GLU A 149 -5.08 -3.78 -15.31
CA GLU A 149 -5.19 -2.33 -15.31
C GLU A 149 -3.88 -1.62 -14.94
N SER A 150 -3.70 -0.42 -15.50
CA SER A 150 -2.60 0.50 -15.18
C SER A 150 -2.79 1.12 -13.80
N VAL A 151 -2.46 0.38 -12.74
CA VAL A 151 -2.67 0.79 -11.34
C VAL A 151 -1.36 0.98 -10.55
N ILE A 152 -1.33 2.05 -9.75
CA ILE A 152 -0.28 2.39 -8.78
C ILE A 152 -0.86 2.22 -7.37
N PHE A 153 -0.16 1.45 -6.54
CA PHE A 153 -0.50 1.33 -5.12
C PHE A 153 0.01 2.54 -4.34
N GLY A 154 -0.87 3.27 -3.66
CA GLY A 154 -0.49 4.36 -2.78
C GLY A 154 -1.62 5.31 -2.42
N ASN A 155 -1.40 6.12 -1.38
CA ASN A 155 -2.33 7.18 -1.01
C ASN A 155 -2.20 8.37 -1.98
N ALA A 156 -3.31 8.79 -2.57
CA ALA A 156 -3.39 9.94 -3.46
C ALA A 156 -3.07 11.28 -2.78
N GLU A 157 -3.05 11.36 -1.45
CA GLU A 157 -2.56 12.53 -0.70
C GLU A 157 -1.03 12.67 -0.77
N ASN A 158 -0.31 11.60 -1.12
CA ASN A 158 1.15 11.62 -1.19
C ASN A 158 1.64 12.14 -2.57
N LYS A 159 2.34 13.27 -2.55
CA LYS A 159 2.93 13.91 -3.74
C LYS A 159 3.82 12.99 -4.56
N ILE A 160 4.53 12.05 -3.95
CA ILE A 160 5.39 11.08 -4.66
C ILE A 160 4.53 10.15 -5.51
N ILE A 161 3.39 9.68 -4.98
CA ILE A 161 2.45 8.82 -5.70
C ILE A 161 1.78 9.60 -6.84
N LEU A 162 1.34 10.83 -6.57
CA LEU A 162 0.77 11.71 -7.60
C LEU A 162 1.76 12.01 -8.74
N LYS A 163 3.05 12.17 -8.41
CA LYS A 163 4.11 12.36 -9.40
C LYS A 163 4.33 11.10 -10.25
N LYS A 164 4.30 9.91 -9.63
CA LYS A 164 4.35 8.62 -10.36
C LYS A 164 3.19 8.46 -11.33
N ALA A 165 2.02 9.00 -11.00
CA ALA A 165 0.84 9.01 -11.87
C ALA A 165 0.88 10.09 -12.96
N TYR A 166 1.98 10.86 -13.09
CA TYR A 166 2.12 11.96 -14.03
C TYR A 166 0.96 12.99 -13.96
N ILE A 167 0.41 13.22 -12.76
CA ILE A 167 -0.85 13.96 -12.60
C ILE A 167 -0.83 15.38 -13.19
N ILE A 168 0.34 16.04 -13.19
CA ILE A 168 0.51 17.40 -13.74
C ILE A 168 0.24 17.43 -15.25
N LYS A 169 0.65 16.38 -15.96
CA LYS A 169 0.50 16.22 -17.41
C LYS A 169 -0.82 15.55 -17.81
N ALA A 170 -1.64 15.15 -16.84
CA ALA A 170 -2.93 14.53 -17.11
C ALA A 170 -3.88 15.51 -17.82
N LYS A 171 -4.70 14.95 -18.71
CA LYS A 171 -5.83 15.60 -19.39
C LYS A 171 -6.94 15.93 -18.39
N LYS A 172 -7.30 14.93 -17.57
CA LYS A 172 -8.32 15.02 -16.52
C LYS A 172 -7.92 14.18 -15.30
N VAL A 173 -8.40 14.57 -14.14
CA VAL A 173 -8.27 13.83 -12.88
C VAL A 173 -9.67 13.53 -12.37
N ILE A 174 -10.04 12.25 -12.31
CA ILE A 174 -11.31 11.79 -11.77
C ILE A 174 -11.08 11.35 -10.34
N VAL A 175 -11.82 11.94 -9.40
CA VAL A 175 -11.75 11.60 -7.98
C VAL A 175 -12.95 10.75 -7.60
N ALA A 176 -12.69 9.46 -7.37
CA ALA A 176 -13.66 8.41 -7.09
C ALA A 176 -13.48 7.90 -5.65
N ILE A 177 -13.58 8.81 -4.67
CA ILE A 177 -13.42 8.52 -3.24
C ILE A 177 -14.69 8.88 -2.49
N ASP A 178 -15.27 7.90 -1.79
CA ASP A 178 -16.56 8.09 -1.10
C ASP A 178 -16.45 8.78 0.26
N ASN A 179 -15.26 8.84 0.87
CA ASN A 179 -15.08 9.47 2.18
C ASN A 179 -14.97 11.00 2.05
N PRO A 180 -15.93 11.80 2.55
CA PRO A 180 -15.95 13.25 2.34
C PRO A 180 -14.76 13.98 2.98
N LYS A 181 -14.27 13.51 4.13
CA LYS A 181 -13.12 14.12 4.82
C LYS A 181 -11.83 13.92 4.03
N LYS A 182 -11.59 12.68 3.57
CA LYS A 182 -10.43 12.36 2.72
C LYS A 182 -10.50 13.08 1.38
N LEU A 183 -11.69 13.15 0.79
CA LEU A 183 -11.92 13.89 -0.44
C LEU A 183 -11.47 15.35 -0.30
N TYR A 184 -11.91 16.05 0.75
CA TYR A 184 -11.55 17.45 0.97
C TYR A 184 -10.04 17.67 1.11
N GLN A 185 -9.37 16.83 1.91
CA GLN A 185 -7.91 16.88 2.09
C GLN A 185 -7.16 16.62 0.77
N LEU A 186 -7.61 15.61 0.03
CA LEU A 186 -7.04 15.25 -1.26
C LEU A 186 -7.15 16.40 -2.27
N ILE A 187 -8.30 17.06 -2.36
CA ILE A 187 -8.50 18.17 -3.28
C ILE A 187 -7.56 19.33 -2.96
N GLN A 188 -7.38 19.67 -1.68
CA GLN A 188 -6.44 20.72 -1.27
C GLN A 188 -4.99 20.39 -1.69
N GLU A 189 -4.57 19.13 -1.65
CA GLU A 189 -3.24 18.73 -2.13
C GLU A 189 -3.13 18.74 -3.65
N ILE A 190 -4.13 18.22 -4.37
CA ILE A 190 -4.12 18.17 -5.84
C ILE A 190 -4.14 19.56 -6.45
N GLN A 191 -4.90 20.50 -5.88
CA GLN A 191 -4.98 21.88 -6.39
C GLN A 191 -3.63 22.62 -6.35
N LYS A 192 -2.67 22.19 -5.53
CA LYS A 192 -1.32 22.75 -5.49
C LYS A 192 -0.51 22.41 -6.75
N VAL A 193 -0.92 21.39 -7.50
CA VAL A 193 -0.15 20.84 -8.64
C VAL A 193 -0.95 20.78 -9.94
N VAL A 194 -2.28 20.81 -9.88
CA VAL A 194 -3.18 20.66 -11.03
C VAL A 194 -4.23 21.77 -11.00
N HIS A 195 -4.50 22.36 -12.17
CA HIS A 195 -5.55 23.36 -12.31
C HIS A 195 -6.94 22.77 -12.00
N HIS A 196 -7.77 23.54 -11.28
CA HIS A 196 -9.10 23.13 -10.82
C HIS A 196 -10.04 22.66 -11.96
N ASN A 197 -9.87 23.18 -13.18
CA ASN A 197 -10.68 22.80 -14.35
C ASN A 197 -10.41 21.38 -14.88
N LYS A 198 -9.30 20.75 -14.50
CA LYS A 198 -8.96 19.37 -14.88
C LYS A 198 -9.56 18.33 -13.93
N ILE A 199 -9.94 18.76 -12.72
CA ILE A 199 -10.43 17.88 -11.67
C ILE A 199 -11.93 17.67 -11.87
N VAL A 200 -12.37 16.42 -11.82
CA VAL A 200 -13.77 16.00 -11.86
C VAL A 200 -14.02 15.16 -10.61
N ILE A 201 -15.04 15.53 -9.84
CA ILE A 201 -15.31 14.92 -8.54
C ILE A 201 -16.72 14.33 -8.53
N LYS A 202 -16.85 13.12 -8.01
CA LYS A 202 -18.13 12.53 -7.63
C LYS A 202 -18.38 12.78 -6.14
N VAL A 203 -19.58 13.23 -5.81
CA VAL A 203 -20.08 13.32 -4.42
C VAL A 203 -21.42 12.61 -4.31
N HIS A 204 -21.76 12.14 -3.10
CA HIS A 204 -23.03 11.44 -2.90
C HIS A 204 -24.20 12.42 -2.85
N ALA A 205 -24.04 13.53 -2.13
CA ALA A 205 -25.13 14.44 -1.82
C ALA A 205 -24.79 15.92 -2.08
N ILE A 206 -25.82 16.72 -2.36
CA ILE A 206 -25.72 18.17 -2.62
C ILE A 206 -25.00 18.93 -1.51
N ARG A 207 -25.14 18.49 -0.25
CA ARG A 207 -24.46 19.11 0.89
C ARG A 207 -22.93 19.07 0.77
N GLU A 208 -22.36 18.02 0.19
CA GLU A 208 -20.92 17.86 -0.01
C GLU A 208 -20.42 18.76 -1.13
N LYS A 209 -21.25 19.01 -2.15
CA LYS A 209 -20.96 19.92 -3.26
C LYS A 209 -20.65 21.34 -2.76
N LYS A 210 -21.38 21.86 -1.77
CA LYS A 210 -21.18 23.23 -1.26
C LYS A 210 -19.76 23.47 -0.76
N ALA A 211 -19.23 22.55 0.05
CA ALA A 211 -17.87 22.65 0.58
C ALA A 211 -16.78 22.58 -0.50
N LEU A 212 -17.05 21.88 -1.61
CA LEU A 212 -16.12 21.76 -2.74
C LEU A 212 -16.17 22.97 -3.69
N ILE A 213 -17.32 23.62 -3.81
CA ILE A 213 -17.46 24.88 -4.57
C ILE A 213 -16.63 25.99 -3.92
N GLU A 214 -16.58 26.06 -2.59
CA GLU A 214 -15.73 27.01 -1.86
C GLU A 214 -14.23 26.82 -2.16
N LEU A 215 -13.82 25.61 -2.56
CA LEU A 215 -12.48 25.32 -3.04
C LEU A 215 -12.27 25.67 -4.53
N GLY A 216 -13.25 26.24 -5.22
CA GLY A 216 -13.15 26.62 -6.63
C GLY A 216 -13.23 25.45 -7.62
N ILE A 217 -13.68 24.27 -7.19
CA ILE A 217 -13.96 23.15 -8.11
C ILE A 217 -15.34 23.36 -8.75
N SER A 218 -15.38 23.38 -10.08
CA SER A 218 -16.63 23.52 -10.85
C SER A 218 -17.20 22.19 -11.35
N ASN A 219 -16.36 21.20 -11.66
CA ASN A 219 -16.82 19.92 -12.23
C ASN A 219 -17.16 18.91 -11.12
N ILE A 220 -18.31 19.12 -10.46
CA ILE A 220 -18.79 18.24 -9.38
C ILE A 220 -20.09 17.57 -9.84
N ILE A 221 -20.08 16.24 -9.85
CA ILE A 221 -21.23 15.41 -10.17
C ILE A 221 -21.83 14.89 -8.87
N VAL A 222 -23.14 15.10 -8.67
CA VAL A 222 -23.87 14.65 -7.49
C VAL A 222 -24.64 13.39 -7.82
N GLU A 223 -24.22 12.26 -7.27
CA GLU A 223 -24.77 10.94 -7.58
C GLU A 223 -26.30 10.88 -7.37
N ASN A 224 -26.81 11.43 -6.28
CA ASN A 224 -28.25 11.41 -6.01
C ASN A 224 -29.07 12.23 -7.03
N GLU A 225 -28.53 13.36 -7.53
CA GLU A 225 -29.21 14.17 -8.55
C GLU A 225 -29.24 13.43 -9.88
N GLU A 226 -28.11 12.85 -10.28
CA GLU A 226 -27.99 12.07 -11.53
C GLU A 226 -28.88 10.82 -11.49
N SER A 227 -28.89 10.11 -10.36
CA SER A 227 -29.71 8.92 -10.15
C SER A 227 -31.20 9.23 -10.18
N SER A 228 -31.61 10.32 -9.52
CA SER A 228 -33.01 10.77 -9.52
C SER A 228 -33.44 11.20 -10.92
N ARG A 229 -32.57 11.92 -11.65
CA ARG A 229 -32.86 12.33 -13.04
C ARG A 229 -33.02 11.11 -13.95
N ALA A 230 -32.16 10.10 -13.81
CA ALA A 230 -32.26 8.87 -14.58
C ALA A 230 -33.56 8.09 -14.27
N MET A 231 -34.01 8.06 -13.01
CA MET A 231 -35.29 7.42 -12.65
C MET A 231 -36.49 8.12 -13.29
N LEU A 232 -36.46 9.44 -13.41
CA LEU A 232 -37.53 10.22 -14.05
C LEU A 232 -37.65 9.95 -15.55
N GLU A 233 -36.64 9.37 -16.22
CA GLU A 233 -36.74 8.96 -17.63
C GLU A 233 -37.64 7.73 -17.83
N TYR A 234 -37.97 7.01 -16.76
CA TYR A 234 -38.84 5.83 -16.77
C TYR A 234 -40.27 6.11 -16.31
N VAL A 235 -40.59 7.36 -15.96
CA VAL A 235 -41.92 7.82 -15.54
C VAL A 235 -42.49 8.73 -16.61
#